data_AF-A0AAJ5RJ48-F1
#
_entry.id   AF-A0AAJ5RJ48-F1
#
_cell.length_a   1.000
_cell.length_b   1.000
_cell.length_c   1.000
_cell.angle_alpha   90.00
_cell.angle_beta   90.00
_cell.angle_gamma   90.00
#
_symmetry.space_group_name_H-M   'P 1'
#
loop_
_entity.id
_entity.type
_entity.pdbx_description
1 polymer ?
#
loop_
_entity_poly.entity_id
_entity_poly.type
_entity_poly.pdbx_seq_one_letter_code
_entity_poly.pdbx_strand_id
1 'polypeptide(L)'
;MQKEVPIRKVRLSRSTVKTPELCLVIKKESANLKCFLEGMTDLEEAILRENNGEALVGESWGPLEFDHHGRVFSNKTVKRCLQKLDDNQ
;
A
#
# COMPACT_ATOMS: atom_id res chain seq x y z
N MET A 1 12.44 -9.45 -9.51
CA MET A 1 12.32 -7.98 -9.63
C MET A 1 11.65 -7.45 -8.37
N GLN A 2 12.18 -6.37 -7.79
CA GLN A 2 11.59 -5.67 -6.65
C GLN A 2 11.28 -4.23 -7.08
N LYS A 3 10.13 -3.73 -6.66
CA LYS A 3 9.73 -2.33 -6.87
C LYS A 3 9.10 -1.78 -5.61
N GLU A 4 9.46 -0.54 -5.29
CA GLU A 4 8.95 0.17 -4.13
C GLU A 4 8.04 1.30 -4.60
N VAL A 5 6.83 1.35 -4.02
CA VAL A 5 5.84 2.39 -4.29
C VAL A 5 5.59 3.13 -2.99
N PRO A 6 6.06 4.40 -2.86
CA PRO A 6 5.82 5.18 -1.67
C PRO A 6 4.33 5.37 -1.42
N ILE A 7 3.90 5.13 -0.18
CA ILE A 7 2.60 5.56 0.31
C ILE A 7 2.89 6.87 1.01
N ARG A 8 2.46 8.00 0.44
CA ARG A 8 2.85 9.33 0.95
C ARG A 8 1.98 9.82 2.10
N LYS A 9 0.76 9.29 2.17
CA LYS A 9 -0.25 9.66 3.16
C LYS A 9 -1.18 8.48 3.45
N VAL A 10 -1.68 8.47 4.69
CA VAL A 10 -2.83 7.67 5.11
C VAL A 10 -3.91 8.60 5.64
N ARG A 11 -5.17 8.19 5.57
CA ARG A 11 -6.29 8.98 6.09
C ARG A 11 -7.28 8.13 6.85
N LEU A 12 -7.91 8.77 7.83
CA LEU A 12 -9.07 8.28 8.54
C LEU A 12 -10.16 9.34 8.44
N SER A 13 -11.24 9.05 7.70
CA SER A 13 -12.27 10.04 7.38
C SER A 13 -11.69 11.31 6.72
N ARG A 14 -11.72 12.47 7.42
CA ARG A 14 -11.19 13.76 6.92
C ARG A 14 -9.77 14.06 7.40
N SER A 15 -9.25 13.26 8.33
CA SER A 15 -7.92 13.47 8.92
C SER A 15 -6.88 12.73 8.08
N THR A 16 -5.77 13.40 7.80
CA THR A 16 -4.69 12.84 6.98
C THR A 16 -3.37 12.93 7.71
N VAL A 17 -2.57 11.87 7.65
CA VAL A 17 -1.22 11.78 8.21
C VAL A 17 -0.23 11.58 7.06
N LYS A 18 0.91 12.26 7.11
CA LYS A 18 2.02 12.03 6.17
C LYS A 18 2.80 10.82 6.62
N THR A 19 3.22 10.01 5.67
CA THR A 19 3.89 8.74 5.92
C THR A 19 5.23 8.73 5.19
N PRO A 20 6.30 9.27 5.81
CA PRO A 20 7.58 9.47 5.14
C PRO A 20 8.30 8.17 4.81
N GLU A 21 8.15 7.15 5.66
CA GLU A 21 8.87 5.87 5.55
C GLU A 21 8.01 4.75 4.93
N LEU A 22 6.68 4.92 4.89
CA LEU A 22 5.76 3.85 4.48
C LEU A 22 5.83 3.59 2.97
N CYS A 23 6.16 2.36 2.61
CA CYS A 23 6.25 1.91 1.22
C CYS A 23 5.48 0.62 0.99
N LEU A 24 4.86 0.50 -0.19
CA LEU A 24 4.37 -0.76 -0.73
C LEU A 24 5.48 -1.40 -1.56
N VAL A 25 6.04 -2.49 -1.05
CA VAL A 25 7.06 -3.29 -1.71
C VAL A 25 6.42 -4.40 -2.52
N ILE A 26 6.67 -4.39 -3.83
CA ILE A 26 6.17 -5.36 -4.79
C ILE A 26 7.33 -6.28 -5.20
N LYS A 27 7.23 -7.56 -4.86
CA LYS A 27 8.21 -8.60 -5.21
C LYS A 27 7.58 -9.56 -6.21
N LYS A 28 8.19 -9.67 -7.40
CA LYS A 28 7.84 -10.68 -8.41
C LYS A 28 8.69 -11.92 -8.16
N GLU A 29 8.04 -13.01 -7.72
CA GLU A 29 8.63 -14.32 -7.50
C GLU A 29 8.01 -15.33 -8.49
N SER A 30 8.78 -15.69 -9.52
CA SER A 30 8.32 -16.59 -10.58
C SER A 30 7.01 -16.08 -11.23
N ALA A 31 5.92 -16.87 -11.16
CA ALA A 31 4.60 -16.51 -11.69
C ALA A 31 3.74 -15.71 -10.70
N ASN A 32 4.22 -15.47 -9.48
CA ASN A 32 3.46 -14.83 -8.42
C ASN A 32 3.98 -13.43 -8.11
N LEU A 33 3.05 -12.54 -7.74
CA LEU A 33 3.34 -11.19 -7.32
C LEU A 33 2.94 -11.04 -5.85
N LYS A 34 3.91 -10.71 -5.00
CA LYS A 34 3.71 -10.49 -3.57
C LYS A 34 3.86 -9.01 -3.24
N CYS A 35 2.99 -8.51 -2.37
CA CYS A 35 2.98 -7.11 -1.95
C CYS A 35 3.10 -7.05 -0.42
N PHE A 36 3.95 -6.16 0.09
CA PHE A 36 4.20 -5.98 1.52
C PHE A 36 4.26 -4.49 1.85
N LEU A 37 3.82 -4.13 3.06
CA LEU A 37 4.06 -2.81 3.64
C LEU A 37 5.37 -2.85 4.43
N GLU A 38 6.26 -1.91 4.15
CA GLU A 38 7.52 -1.70 4.90
C GLU A 38 7.57 -0.26 5.41
N GLY A 39 8.26 -0.04 6.54
CA GLY A 39 8.39 1.29 7.16
C GLY A 39 7.14 1.80 7.87
N MET A 40 6.15 0.93 8.11
CA MET A 40 4.90 1.28 8.78
C MET A 40 5.10 1.47 10.29
N THR A 41 4.56 2.57 10.80
CA THR A 41 4.48 2.87 12.24
C THR A 41 3.15 2.40 12.83
N ASP A 42 3.09 2.24 14.16
CA ASP A 42 1.87 1.84 14.88
C ASP A 42 0.67 2.77 14.59
N LEU A 43 0.91 4.08 14.42
CA LEU A 43 -0.14 5.04 14.09
C LEU A 43 -0.70 4.80 12.68
N GLU A 44 0.18 4.56 11.71
CA GLU A 44 -0.21 4.31 10.32
C GLU A 44 -0.94 2.97 10.20
N GLU A 45 -0.47 1.95 10.92
CA GLU A 45 -1.15 0.66 11.02
C GLU A 45 -2.55 0.82 11.61
N ALA A 46 -2.67 1.53 12.75
CA ALA A 46 -3.96 1.78 13.38
C ALA A 46 -4.92 2.47 12.42
N ILE A 47 -4.48 3.51 11.71
CA ILE A 47 -5.30 4.22 10.71
C ILE A 47 -5.75 3.26 9.61
N LEU A 48 -4.87 2.42 9.06
CA LEU A 48 -5.19 1.53 7.94
C LEU A 48 -6.05 0.33 8.34
N ARG A 49 -6.04 -0.08 9.62
CA ARG A 49 -6.89 -1.16 10.14
C ARG A 49 -8.32 -0.70 10.46
N GLU A 50 -8.56 0.59 10.59
CA GLU A 50 -9.90 1.13 10.78
C GLU A 50 -10.79 0.93 9.55
N ASN A 51 -12.10 0.79 9.77
CA ASN A 51 -13.07 0.45 8.72
C ASN A 51 -13.10 1.42 7.52
N ASN A 52 -12.68 2.68 7.71
CA ASN A 52 -12.59 3.70 6.67
C ASN A 52 -11.17 4.28 6.54
N GLY A 53 -10.17 3.51 6.96
CA GLY A 53 -8.76 3.77 6.74
C GLY A 53 -8.40 3.63 5.27
N GLU A 54 -7.68 4.60 4.72
CA GLU A 54 -7.22 4.55 3.33
C GLU A 54 -5.77 4.99 3.20
N ALA A 55 -5.06 4.38 2.24
CA ALA A 55 -3.72 4.74 1.84
C ALA A 55 -3.74 5.46 0.48
N LEU A 56 -2.84 6.42 0.31
CA LEU A 56 -2.56 7.01 -0.99
C LEU A 56 -1.45 6.22 -1.69
N VAL A 57 -1.84 5.24 -2.52
CA VAL A 57 -0.91 4.44 -3.31
C VAL A 57 -0.77 5.05 -4.70
N GLY A 58 0.43 5.56 -5.01
CA GLY A 58 0.62 6.39 -6.21
C GLY A 58 -0.23 7.66 -6.13
N GLU A 59 -1.27 7.73 -6.94
CA GLU A 59 -2.21 8.88 -7.01
C GLU A 59 -3.64 8.50 -6.59
N SER A 60 -3.87 7.26 -6.16
CA SER A 60 -5.21 6.75 -5.83
C SER A 60 -5.34 6.49 -4.34
N TRP A 61 -6.40 7.03 -3.76
CA TRP A 61 -6.85 6.64 -2.42
C TRP A 61 -7.61 5.33 -2.49
N GLY A 62 -7.38 4.47 -1.51
CA GLY A 62 -8.26 3.36 -1.22
C GLY A 62 -7.81 2.57 0.00
N PRO A 63 -8.66 1.65 0.47
CA PRO A 63 -8.33 0.80 1.61
C PRO A 63 -7.11 -0.08 1.28
N LEU A 64 -6.44 -0.60 2.30
CA LEU A 64 -5.44 -1.66 2.16
C LEU A 64 -5.78 -2.81 3.11
N GLU A 65 -5.87 -4.01 2.57
CA GLU A 65 -6.09 -5.22 3.37
C GLU A 65 -4.77 -5.95 3.52
N PHE A 66 -4.32 -6.15 4.77
CA PHE A 66 -3.03 -6.75 5.07
C PHE A 66 -3.04 -7.55 6.39
N ASP A 67 -2.14 -8.53 6.51
CA ASP A 67 -1.98 -9.30 7.76
C ASP A 67 -1.09 -8.61 8.78
N HIS A 68 -0.86 -9.30 9.90
CA HIS A 68 0.05 -8.87 10.96
C HIS A 68 1.51 -8.77 10.52
N HIS A 69 1.88 -9.33 9.35
CA HIS A 69 3.22 -9.21 8.79
C HIS A 69 3.31 -8.14 7.69
N GLY A 70 2.25 -7.33 7.52
CA GLY A 70 2.20 -6.30 6.49
C GLY A 70 1.98 -6.85 5.07
N ARG A 71 1.70 -8.15 4.90
CA ARG A 71 1.45 -8.73 3.58
C ARG A 71 0.08 -8.28 3.09
N VAL A 72 0.05 -7.65 1.92
CA VAL A 72 -1.18 -7.11 1.33
C VAL A 72 -1.89 -8.19 0.51
N PHE A 73 -3.16 -8.42 0.83
CA PHE A 73 -4.03 -9.37 0.13
C PHE A 73 -4.83 -8.63 -0.95
N SER A 74 -4.52 -8.86 -2.22
CA SER A 74 -5.28 -8.43 -3.42
C SER A 74 -6.18 -7.20 -3.24
N ASN A 75 -5.59 -6.01 -3.22
CA ASN A 75 -6.35 -4.77 -3.09
C ASN A 75 -6.61 -4.09 -4.45
N LYS A 76 -7.83 -3.57 -4.70
CA LYS A 76 -8.16 -2.85 -5.94
C LYS A 76 -7.23 -1.66 -6.21
N THR A 77 -6.84 -0.95 -5.16
CA THR A 77 -5.90 0.19 -5.20
C THR A 77 -4.52 -0.27 -5.67
N VAL A 78 -4.05 -1.40 -5.14
CA VAL A 78 -2.76 -2.00 -5.52
C VAL A 78 -2.81 -2.55 -6.95
N LYS A 79 -3.90 -3.21 -7.36
CA LYS A 79 -4.06 -3.71 -8.74
C LYS A 79 -3.96 -2.60 -9.79
N ARG A 80 -4.59 -1.44 -9.55
CA ARG A 80 -4.45 -0.28 -10.45
C ARG A 80 -3.03 0.25 -10.49
N CYS A 81 -2.35 0.28 -9.35
CA CYS A 81 -0.95 0.65 -9.32
C CYS A 81 -0.13 -0.33 -10.18
N LEU A 82 -0.30 -1.63 -9.99
CA LEU A 82 0.42 -2.69 -10.72
C LEU A 82 0.23 -2.60 -12.24
N GLN A 83 -1.00 -2.43 -12.72
CA GLN A 83 -1.30 -2.27 -14.16
C GLN A 83 -0.51 -1.11 -14.78
N LYS A 84 -0.48 0.05 -14.13
CA LYS A 84 0.31 1.20 -14.58
C LYS A 84 1.82 0.95 -14.57
N LEU A 85 2.31 -0.03 -13.80
CA LEU A 85 3.73 -0.40 -13.79
C LEU A 85 4.08 -1.32 -14.94
N ASP A 86 3.17 -2.21 -15.36
CA ASP A 86 3.35 -3.06 -16.54
C ASP A 86 3.24 -2.26 -17.85
N ASP A 87 2.38 -1.23 -17.92
CA ASP A 87 2.20 -0.38 -19.12
C ASP A 87 3.39 0.57 -19.40
N ASN A 88 4.34 0.71 -18.47
CA ASN A 88 5.53 1.57 -18.59
C ASN A 88 6.84 0.76 -18.82
N GLN A 89 6.73 -0.50 -19.26
CA GLN A 89 7.86 -1.29 -19.79
C GLN A 89 7.83 -1.31 -21.32
#